data_AF-A0A914NP46-F1
#
_entry.id   AF-A0A914NP46-F1
#
_cell.length_a   1.000
_cell.length_b   1.000
_cell.length_c   1.000
_cell.angle_alpha   90.00
_cell.angle_beta   90.00
_cell.angle_gamma   90.00
#
_symmetry.space_group_name_H-M   'P 1'
#
loop_
_entity.id
_entity.type
_entity.pdbx_description
1 polymer ?
#
loop_
_entity_poly.entity_id
_entity_poly.type
_entity_poly.pdbx_seq_one_letter_code
_entity_poly.pdbx_strand_id
1 'polypeptide(L)'
;MTIASACMKHFRLNHLQPDHLAIVPEKGYENIDNQSELALKYLQWYEETKGVEIQSAHSEGGEFVVAGKYKVDGYIEAEDRAIEVNGCVWHACQKCFGDELDKILPNGKTVGETREDDGKRLEIIKNI
;
A
#
# COMPACT_ATOMS: atom_id res chain seq x y z
N MET A 1 -20.99 -2.89 1.88
CA MET A 1 -21.63 -2.88 0.55
C MET A 1 -22.66 -1.76 0.52
N THR A 2 -22.57 -0.81 -0.41
CA THR A 2 -23.50 0.33 -0.51
C THR A 2 -24.64 0.02 -1.48
N ILE A 3 -25.77 0.73 -1.35
CA ILE A 3 -26.92 0.58 -2.27
C ILE A 3 -26.49 0.85 -3.72
N ALA A 4 -25.68 1.90 -3.94
CA ALA A 4 -25.14 2.22 -5.27
C ALA A 4 -24.31 1.07 -5.86
N SER A 5 -23.48 0.41 -5.04
CA SER A 5 -22.68 -0.74 -5.47
C SER A 5 -23.56 -1.93 -5.88
N ALA A 6 -24.64 -2.19 -5.14
CA ALA A 6 -25.60 -3.26 -5.46
C ALA A 6 -26.38 -2.96 -6.76
N CYS A 7 -26.87 -1.73 -6.94
CA CYS A 7 -27.54 -1.32 -8.17
C CYS A 7 -26.64 -1.42 -9.40
N MET A 8 -25.38 -0.98 -9.30
CA MET A 8 -24.41 -1.08 -10.39
C MET A 8 -24.10 -2.54 -10.74
N LYS A 9 -24.03 -3.43 -9.74
CA LYS A 9 -23.91 -4.88 -9.97
C LYS A 9 -25.13 -5.45 -10.71
N HIS A 10 -26.34 -5.08 -10.30
CA HIS A 10 -27.58 -5.52 -10.96
C HIS A 10 -27.65 -5.05 -12.42
N PHE A 11 -27.29 -3.79 -12.68
CA PHE A 11 -27.23 -3.22 -14.03
C PHE A 11 -26.26 -3.99 -14.93
N ARG A 12 -25.02 -4.20 -14.47
CA ARG A 12 -23.99 -4.93 -15.23
C ARG A 12 -24.38 -6.37 -15.58
N LEU A 13 -25.14 -7.04 -14.71
CA LEU A 13 -25.51 -8.44 -14.90
C LEU A 13 -26.77 -8.63 -15.74
N ASN A 14 -27.74 -7.71 -15.68
CA ASN A 14 -29.08 -7.94 -16.25
C ASN A 14 -29.45 -6.96 -17.36
N HIS A 15 -28.81 -5.79 -17.43
CA HIS A 15 -29.24 -4.68 -18.28
C HIS A 15 -28.17 -4.15 -19.23
N LEU A 16 -26.88 -4.46 -18.98
CA LEU A 16 -25.78 -4.05 -19.85
C LEU A 16 -25.83 -4.81 -21.18
N GLN A 17 -26.03 -4.07 -22.27
CA GLN A 17 -26.13 -4.63 -23.61
C GLN A 17 -24.77 -5.10 -24.13
N PRO A 18 -24.74 -6.13 -25.01
CA PRO A 18 -23.54 -6.47 -25.79
C PRO A 18 -23.03 -5.26 -26.59
N ASP A 19 -21.73 -5.22 -26.85
CA ASP A 19 -21.05 -4.16 -27.62
C ASP A 19 -21.20 -2.73 -27.07
N HIS A 20 -21.41 -2.60 -25.75
CA HIS A 20 -21.39 -1.32 -25.04
C HIS A 20 -19.96 -0.94 -24.60
N LEU A 21 -19.68 0.37 -24.49
CA LEU A 21 -18.42 0.88 -23.94
C LEU A 21 -18.19 0.32 -22.52
N ALA A 22 -16.95 -0.08 -22.23
CA ALA A 22 -16.63 -0.70 -20.96
C ALA A 22 -16.78 0.30 -19.79
N ILE A 23 -17.45 -0.11 -18.71
CA ILE A 23 -17.62 0.72 -17.51
C ILE A 23 -16.32 0.72 -16.72
N VAL A 24 -15.58 1.82 -16.79
CA VAL A 24 -14.32 2.00 -16.05
C VAL A 24 -14.62 2.01 -14.55
N PRO A 25 -14.01 1.09 -13.76
CA PRO A 25 -14.11 1.13 -12.31
C PRO A 25 -13.52 2.44 -11.76
N GLU A 26 -13.93 2.86 -10.55
CA GLU A 26 -13.36 4.05 -9.90
C GLU A 26 -11.84 3.96 -9.74
N LYS A 27 -11.30 2.74 -9.59
CA LYS A 27 -9.85 2.47 -9.53
C LYS A 27 -9.24 2.03 -10.86
N GLY A 28 -9.95 2.18 -11.98
CA GLY A 28 -9.49 1.70 -13.29
C GLY A 28 -9.49 0.17 -13.41
N TYR A 29 -8.89 -0.33 -14.49
CA TYR A 29 -8.74 -1.78 -14.76
C TYR A 29 -7.43 -2.36 -14.22
N GLU A 30 -6.53 -1.50 -13.74
CA GLU A 30 -5.23 -1.89 -13.24
C GLU A 30 -5.30 -2.15 -11.74
N ASN A 31 -4.50 -3.11 -11.26
CA ASN A 31 -4.24 -3.25 -9.85
C ASN A 31 -3.30 -2.12 -9.44
N ILE A 32 -3.85 -0.93 -9.22
CA ILE A 32 -3.08 0.20 -8.71
C ILE A 32 -2.71 -0.16 -7.26
N ASP A 33 -1.41 -0.36 -7.03
CA ASP A 33 -0.87 -0.48 -5.69
C ASP A 33 -1.27 0.77 -4.89
N ASN A 34 -1.88 0.57 -3.72
CA ASN A 34 -2.30 1.70 -2.91
C ASN A 34 -1.04 2.36 -2.32
N GLN A 35 -0.64 3.50 -2.88
CA GLN A 35 0.46 4.28 -2.35
C GLN A 35 -0.06 5.40 -1.44
N SER A 36 0.59 5.59 -0.29
CA SER A 36 0.23 6.60 0.70
C SER A 36 0.70 7.99 0.26
N GLU A 37 -0.21 8.95 0.18
CA GLU A 37 0.14 10.36 -0.10
C GLU A 37 1.14 10.92 0.93
N LEU A 38 1.02 10.48 2.19
CA LEU A 38 1.96 10.84 3.24
C LEU A 38 3.36 10.28 2.97
N ALA A 39 3.45 9.03 2.49
CA ALA A 39 4.73 8.39 2.20
C ALA A 39 5.44 9.14 1.07
N LEU A 40 4.74 9.43 -0.03
CA LEU A 40 5.29 10.18 -1.16
C LEU A 40 5.82 11.55 -0.75
N LYS A 41 5.05 12.31 0.01
CA LYS A 41 5.47 13.63 0.51
C LYS A 41 6.67 13.54 1.44
N TYR A 42 6.73 12.50 2.27
CA TYR A 42 7.87 12.26 3.16
C TYR A 42 9.14 11.93 2.38
N LEU A 43 9.05 11.07 1.36
CA LEU A 43 10.21 10.70 0.53
C LEU A 43 10.73 11.91 -0.24
N GLN A 44 9.86 12.69 -0.88
CA GLN A 44 10.26 13.93 -1.56
C GLN A 44 10.95 14.90 -0.60
N TRP A 45 10.38 15.13 0.58
CA TRP A 45 11.01 15.97 1.61
C TRP A 45 12.38 15.42 2.04
N TYR A 46 12.52 14.11 2.17
CA TYR A 46 13.77 13.46 2.55
C TYR A 46 14.84 13.63 1.46
N GLU A 47 14.50 13.43 0.19
CA GLU A 47 15.39 13.68 -0.96
C GLU A 47 15.93 15.11 -0.94
N GLU A 48 15.04 16.10 -0.83
CA GLU A 48 15.39 17.52 -0.80
C GLU A 48 16.26 17.88 0.41
N THR A 49 15.94 17.33 1.58
CA THR A 49 16.63 17.65 2.85
C THR A 49 18.01 16.99 2.94
N LYS A 50 18.17 15.79 2.38
CA LYS A 50 19.40 15.00 2.47
C LYS A 50 20.26 15.09 1.21
N GLY A 51 19.72 15.61 0.11
CA GLY A 51 20.40 15.66 -1.17
C GLY A 51 20.70 14.26 -1.72
N VAL A 52 19.79 13.31 -1.49
CA VAL A 52 19.90 11.93 -1.95
C VAL A 52 18.84 11.65 -3.00
N GLU A 53 19.11 10.71 -3.88
CA GLU A 53 18.13 10.18 -4.83
C GLU A 53 17.44 8.95 -4.24
N ILE A 54 16.11 8.96 -4.21
CA ILE A 54 15.28 7.86 -3.71
C ILE A 54 14.51 7.25 -4.86
N GLN A 55 14.71 5.96 -5.08
CA GLN A 55 13.83 5.17 -5.93
C GLN A 55 12.49 4.95 -5.21
N SER A 56 11.40 5.43 -5.80
CA SER A 56 10.02 5.33 -5.27
C SER A 56 9.03 4.98 -6.38
N ALA A 57 7.73 4.92 -6.06
CA ALA A 57 6.66 4.65 -7.03
C ALA A 57 6.62 5.61 -8.25
N HIS A 58 7.20 6.81 -8.14
CA HIS A 58 7.22 7.80 -9.22
C HIS A 58 8.49 7.76 -10.06
N SER A 59 9.48 6.96 -9.69
CA SER A 59 10.72 6.79 -10.46
C SER A 59 10.43 6.00 -11.76
N GLU A 60 11.19 6.23 -12.84
CA GLU A 60 10.99 5.52 -14.12
C GLU A 60 11.10 3.98 -13.98
N GLY A 61 11.84 3.49 -12.97
CA GLY A 61 11.96 2.07 -12.63
C GLY A 61 10.92 1.54 -11.63
N GLY A 62 10.00 2.39 -11.16
CA GLY A 62 9.06 2.08 -10.09
C GLY A 62 9.73 1.82 -8.73
N GLU A 63 8.97 1.25 -7.79
CA GLU A 63 9.46 0.89 -6.46
C GLU A 63 10.51 -0.22 -6.50
N PHE A 64 11.50 -0.12 -5.63
CA PHE A 64 12.53 -1.15 -5.50
C PHE A 64 11.93 -2.45 -4.94
N VAL A 65 12.26 -3.58 -5.58
CA VAL A 65 11.74 -4.89 -5.21
C VAL A 65 12.81 -5.70 -4.48
N VAL A 66 12.57 -5.92 -3.20
CA VAL A 66 13.35 -6.77 -2.31
C VAL A 66 12.99 -8.24 -2.50
N ALA A 67 14.01 -9.09 -2.62
CA ALA A 67 13.88 -10.55 -2.71
C ALA A 67 12.88 -11.02 -3.80
N GLY A 68 12.72 -10.22 -4.87
CA GLY A 68 11.79 -10.49 -5.96
C GLY A 68 10.31 -10.50 -5.56
N LYS A 69 9.97 -10.03 -4.35
CA LYS A 69 8.62 -10.20 -3.78
C LYS A 69 8.07 -8.94 -3.11
N TYR A 70 8.86 -8.22 -2.32
CA TYR A 70 8.37 -7.11 -1.51
C TYR A 70 8.82 -5.78 -2.08
N LYS A 71 7.88 -4.87 -2.29
CA LYS A 71 8.20 -3.48 -2.63
C LYS A 71 8.44 -2.70 -1.34
N VAL A 72 9.40 -1.78 -1.39
CA VAL A 72 9.66 -0.80 -0.34
C VAL A 72 9.20 0.58 -0.79
N ASP A 73 8.78 1.42 0.15
CA ASP A 73 8.26 2.76 -0.19
C ASP A 73 9.32 3.63 -0.86
N GLY A 74 10.55 3.57 -0.35
CA GLY A 74 11.72 4.27 -0.90
C GLY A 74 13.00 3.48 -0.74
N TYR A 75 13.91 3.58 -1.70
CA TYR A 75 15.23 2.96 -1.64
C TYR A 75 16.33 3.92 -2.09
N ILE A 76 17.40 4.02 -1.30
CA ILE A 76 18.57 4.84 -1.59
C ILE A 76 19.71 3.89 -1.95
N GLU A 77 20.00 3.77 -3.25
CA GLU A 77 21.03 2.87 -3.75
C GLU A 77 22.43 3.20 -3.21
N ALA A 78 22.75 4.50 -3.11
CA ALA A 78 24.06 4.95 -2.63
C ALA A 78 24.35 4.58 -1.16
N GLU A 79 23.31 4.33 -0.36
CA GLU A 79 23.44 3.99 1.06
C GLU A 79 23.04 2.55 1.38
N ASP A 80 22.58 1.78 0.38
CA ASP A 80 21.94 0.48 0.58
C ASP A 80 20.85 0.54 1.67
N ARG A 81 19.98 1.56 1.55
CA ARG A 81 19.01 1.90 2.59
C ARG A 81 17.59 1.89 2.06
N ALA A 82 16.76 1.00 2.61
CA ALA A 82 15.31 1.04 2.45
C ALA A 82 14.66 2.00 3.46
N ILE A 83 13.63 2.73 3.01
CA ILE A 83 12.79 3.62 3.80
C ILE A 83 11.35 3.12 3.71
N GLU A 84 10.69 3.00 4.87
CA GLU A 84 9.32 2.51 5.02
C GLU A 84 8.52 3.52 5.85
N VAL A 85 7.34 3.90 5.36
CA VAL A 85 6.43 4.86 6.01
C VAL A 85 5.17 4.12 6.48
N ASN A 86 5.28 3.53 7.66
CA ASN A 86 4.25 2.64 8.20
C ASN A 86 2.99 3.37 8.67
N GLY A 87 1.92 3.29 7.86
CA GLY A 87 0.59 3.78 8.23
C GLY A 87 0.02 3.06 9.45
N CYS A 88 -0.47 3.82 10.44
CA CYS A 88 -0.86 3.25 11.74
C CYS A 88 -1.89 2.10 11.64
N VAL A 89 -2.91 2.26 10.80
CA VAL A 89 -3.97 1.25 10.59
C VAL A 89 -3.45 -0.01 9.91
N TRP A 90 -2.48 0.14 8.99
CA TRP A 90 -1.99 -0.96 8.17
C TRP A 90 -0.84 -1.74 8.81
N HIS A 91 -0.14 -1.13 9.78
CA HIS A 91 0.96 -1.76 10.54
C HIS A 91 0.67 -1.85 12.04
N ALA A 92 -0.59 -1.68 12.45
CA ALA A 92 -1.05 -1.83 13.83
C ALA A 92 -0.17 -1.09 14.86
N CYS A 93 0.09 0.19 14.61
CA CYS A 93 0.98 1.04 15.42
C CYS A 93 0.71 0.88 16.93
N GLN A 94 1.75 0.52 17.69
CA GLN A 94 1.65 0.29 19.13
C GLN A 94 1.13 1.50 19.90
N LYS A 95 1.55 2.71 19.50
CA LYS A 95 1.09 3.95 20.14
C LYS A 95 -0.42 4.20 19.94
N CYS A 96 -0.98 3.83 18.80
CA CYS A 96 -2.38 4.08 18.47
C CYS A 96 -3.32 2.94 18.91
N PHE A 97 -2.84 1.70 18.83
CA PHE A 97 -3.68 0.51 19.03
C PHE A 97 -3.35 -0.28 20.30
N GLY A 98 -2.26 0.03 21.00
CA GLY A 98 -1.86 -0.65 22.24
C GLY A 98 -1.36 -2.08 22.00
N ASP A 99 -1.39 -2.92 23.03
CA ASP A 99 -0.89 -4.31 22.97
C ASP A 99 -2.00 -5.36 22.96
N GLU A 100 -3.25 -4.92 22.83
CA GLU A 100 -4.43 -5.79 22.80
C GLU A 100 -4.56 -6.45 21.43
N LEU A 101 -4.10 -7.70 21.30
CA LEU A 101 -3.92 -8.37 20.01
C LEU A 101 -5.23 -8.65 19.27
N ASP A 102 -6.31 -8.94 19.99
CA ASP A 102 -7.63 -9.27 19.42
C ASP A 102 -8.40 -8.03 18.95
N LYS A 103 -7.86 -6.83 19.17
CA LYS A 103 -8.50 -5.58 18.75
C LYS A 103 -8.57 -5.49 17.23
N ILE A 104 -9.77 -5.25 16.71
CA ILE A 104 -10.01 -5.10 15.27
C ILE A 104 -9.63 -3.68 14.83
N LEU A 105 -8.78 -3.60 13.81
CA LEU A 105 -8.36 -2.37 13.16
C LEU A 105 -9.41 -1.91 12.13
N PRO A 106 -9.40 -0.63 11.71
CA PRO A 106 -10.31 -0.13 10.68
C PRO A 106 -10.24 -0.87 9.32
N ASN A 107 -9.15 -1.59 9.04
CA ASN A 107 -9.01 -2.42 7.84
C ASN A 107 -9.65 -3.82 7.98
N GLY A 108 -10.26 -4.13 9.13
CA GLY A 108 -10.94 -5.40 9.41
C GLY A 108 -10.05 -6.54 9.90
N LYS A 109 -8.73 -6.34 10.01
CA LYS A 109 -7.79 -7.31 10.60
C LYS A 109 -7.60 -7.06 12.09
N THR A 110 -7.14 -8.05 12.84
CA THR A 110 -6.71 -7.86 14.23
C THR A 110 -5.32 -7.21 14.32
N VAL A 111 -5.01 -6.61 15.47
CA VAL A 111 -3.67 -6.11 15.79
C VAL A 111 -2.64 -7.23 15.71
N GLY A 112 -2.95 -8.41 16.27
CA GLY A 112 -2.05 -9.57 16.28
C GLY A 112 -1.68 -10.04 14.88
N GLU A 113 -2.68 -10.32 14.04
CA GLU A 113 -2.47 -10.77 12.65
C GLU A 113 -1.64 -9.75 11.85
N THR A 114 -1.98 -8.47 11.98
CA THR A 114 -1.31 -7.39 11.24
C THR A 114 0.17 -7.28 11.62
N ARG A 115 0.50 -7.38 12.92
CA ARG A 115 1.91 -7.33 13.38
C ARG A 115 2.69 -8.59 13.02
N GLU A 116 2.05 -9.75 13.02
CA GLU A 116 2.69 -10.99 12.60
C GLU A 116 3.04 -10.96 11.11
N ASP A 117 2.09 -10.52 10.26
CA ASP A 117 2.31 -10.34 8.82
C ASP A 117 3.44 -9.33 8.55
N ASP A 118 3.42 -8.19 9.25
CA ASP A 118 4.42 -7.13 9.12
C ASP A 118 5.82 -7.61 9.60
N GLY A 119 5.86 -8.36 10.70
CA GLY A 119 7.10 -8.94 11.23
C GLY A 119 7.78 -9.87 10.22
N LYS A 120 7.02 -10.80 9.62
CA LYS A 120 7.53 -11.71 8.57
C LYS A 120 8.08 -10.95 7.36
N ARG A 121 7.41 -9.85 6.97
CA ARG A 121 7.88 -8.98 5.88
C ARG A 121 9.18 -8.27 6.26
N LEU A 122 9.25 -7.68 7.45
CA LEU A 122 10.42 -6.95 7.93
C LEU A 122 11.65 -7.86 8.10
N GLU A 123 11.46 -9.12 8.51
CA GLU A 123 12.56 -10.09 8.55
C GLU A 123 13.18 -10.33 7.17
N ILE A 124 12.36 -10.38 6.11
CA ILE A 124 12.86 -10.57 4.74
C ILE A 124 13.58 -9.30 4.26
N ILE A 125 13.04 -8.12 4.56
CA ILE A 125 13.62 -6.83 4.13
C ILE A 125 14.94 -6.53 4.85
N LYS A 126 15.12 -6.95 6.09
CA LYS A 126 16.36 -6.73 6.85
C LYS A 126 17.50 -7.68 6.50
N ASN A 127 17.23 -8.74 5.73
CA ASN A 127 18.21 -9.77 5.37
C ASN A 127 18.82 -9.55 3.97
N ILE A 128 18.70 -8.33 3.44
CA ILE A 128 19.44 -7.84 2.26
C ILE A 128 20.77 -7.29 2.76
#